data_AF-A0A3P3W0F2-F1
#
_entry.id   AF-A0A3P3W0F2-F1
#
_cell.length_a   1.000
_cell.length_b   1.000
_cell.length_c   1.000
_cell.angle_alpha   90.00
_cell.angle_beta   90.00
_cell.angle_gamma   90.00
#
_symmetry.space_group_name_H-M   'P 1'
#
loop_
_entity.id
_entity.type
_entity.pdbx_description
1 polymer ?
#
loop_
_entity_poly.entity_id
_entity_poly.type
_entity_poly.pdbx_seq_one_letter_code
_entity_poly.pdbx_strand_id
1 'polypeptide(L)'
;MESQNIEDLIALDLQTFLNLKANNNNISIDDALEIAAYVSANFMRIIYAKNKSIEKHEINGIFGIVSNYYNSFFDGQITEEEFKDMANKSTQLLQNTSFDEMSKAFFNKIITESESDKI
;
A
#
# COMPACT_ATOMS: atom_id res chain seq x y z
N MET A 1 -20.01 16.97 1.30
CA MET A 1 -19.07 15.84 1.18
C MET A 1 -17.73 16.37 1.65
N GLU A 2 -17.33 16.01 2.86
CA GLU A 2 -15.94 16.26 3.26
C GLU A 2 -15.04 15.50 2.30
N SER A 3 -14.04 16.16 1.73
CA SER A 3 -12.97 15.48 1.04
C SER A 3 -12.33 14.53 2.05
N GLN A 4 -12.41 13.22 1.83
CA GLN A 4 -11.66 12.26 2.63
C GLN A 4 -10.18 12.68 2.62
N ASN A 5 -9.57 12.74 3.81
CA ASN A 5 -8.16 13.09 3.92
C ASN A 5 -7.34 11.97 3.27
N ILE A 6 -6.15 12.28 2.75
CA ILE A 6 -5.26 11.29 2.13
C ILE A 6 -4.94 10.13 3.09
N GLU A 7 -4.90 10.42 4.39
CA GLU A 7 -4.77 9.44 5.45
C GLU A 7 -5.89 8.40 5.46
N ASP A 8 -7.15 8.83 5.38
CA ASP A 8 -8.31 7.94 5.34
C ASP A 8 -8.30 7.06 4.08
N LEU A 9 -7.87 7.63 2.96
CA LEU A 9 -7.79 6.92 1.68
C LEU A 9 -6.70 5.85 1.70
N ILE A 10 -5.50 6.17 2.23
CA ILE A 10 -4.42 5.20 2.40
C ILE A 10 -4.87 4.08 3.33
N ALA A 11 -5.45 4.42 4.48
CA ALA A 11 -5.93 3.44 5.45
C ALA A 11 -7.01 2.52 4.86
N LEU A 12 -7.95 3.07 4.09
CA LEU A 12 -9.01 2.31 3.42
C LEU A 12 -8.45 1.33 2.38
N ASP A 13 -7.51 1.77 1.54
CA ASP A 13 -6.88 0.91 0.54
C ASP A 13 -6.10 -0.23 1.21
N LEU A 14 -5.28 0.09 2.23
CA LEU A 14 -4.57 -0.92 3.03
C LEU A 14 -5.54 -1.92 3.64
N GLN A 15 -6.58 -1.45 4.34
CA GLN A 15 -7.57 -2.31 4.97
C GLN A 15 -8.25 -3.22 3.96
N THR A 16 -8.66 -2.67 2.82
CA THR A 16 -9.36 -3.40 1.77
C THR A 16 -8.49 -4.54 1.24
N PHE A 17 -7.26 -4.24 0.81
CA PHE A 17 -6.41 -5.25 0.20
C PHE A 17 -5.88 -6.28 1.20
N LEU A 18 -5.55 -5.86 2.42
CA LEU A 18 -5.16 -6.79 3.49
C LEU A 18 -6.30 -7.76 3.82
N ASN A 19 -7.54 -7.26 3.95
CA ASN A 19 -8.69 -8.11 4.24
C ASN A 19 -9.02 -9.06 3.08
N LEU A 20 -8.97 -8.59 1.83
CA LEU A 20 -9.18 -9.45 0.66
C LEU A 20 -8.14 -10.57 0.59
N LYS A 21 -6.89 -10.27 0.93
CA LYS A 21 -5.79 -11.23 0.91
C LYS A 21 -5.82 -12.20 2.10
N ALA A 22 -6.32 -11.78 3.26
CA ALA A 22 -6.37 -12.59 4.48
C ALA A 22 -7.43 -13.72 4.47
N ASN A 23 -8.23 -13.88 3.41
CA ASN A 23 -9.42 -14.73 3.36
C ASN A 23 -9.20 -16.26 3.48
N ASN A 24 -8.04 -16.78 3.92
CA ASN A 24 -7.82 -18.23 4.08
C ASN A 24 -6.72 -18.66 5.09
N ASN A 25 -6.54 -17.89 6.18
CA ASN A 25 -5.48 -17.99 7.22
C ASN A 25 -4.36 -16.97 6.99
N ASN A 26 -4.04 -16.23 8.06
CA ASN A 26 -2.91 -15.32 8.23
C ASN A 26 -2.25 -14.81 6.95
N ILE A 27 -2.48 -13.53 6.64
CA ILE A 27 -1.64 -12.80 5.71
C ILE A 27 -0.17 -12.88 6.16
N SER A 28 0.72 -13.21 5.24
CA SER A 28 2.16 -13.19 5.52
C SER A 28 2.65 -11.74 5.66
N ILE A 29 3.70 -11.52 6.44
CA ILE A 29 4.33 -10.19 6.53
C ILE A 29 4.79 -9.74 5.13
N ASP A 30 5.31 -10.65 4.31
CA ASP A 30 5.74 -10.35 2.94
C ASP A 30 4.59 -9.83 2.05
N ASP A 31 3.42 -10.48 2.09
CA ASP A 31 2.22 -10.03 1.35
C ASP A 31 1.79 -8.64 1.84
N ALA A 32 1.83 -8.41 3.16
CA ALA A 32 1.48 -7.14 3.73
C ALA A 32 2.45 -6.04 3.28
N LEU A 33 3.76 -6.26 3.40
CA LEU A 33 4.77 -5.30 2.96
C LEU A 33 4.68 -5.02 1.46
N GLU A 34 4.32 -6.02 0.65
CA GLU A 34 4.08 -5.81 -0.78
C GLU A 34 2.84 -4.94 -1.03
N ILE A 35 1.72 -5.21 -0.36
CA ILE A 35 0.51 -4.37 -0.44
C ILE A 35 0.85 -2.92 -0.04
N ALA A 36 1.53 -2.73 1.09
CA ALA A 36 1.97 -1.41 1.54
C ALA A 36 2.84 -0.69 0.52
N ALA A 37 3.76 -1.39 -0.15
CA ALA A 37 4.62 -0.80 -1.17
C ALA A 37 3.83 -0.32 -2.39
N TYR A 38 2.88 -1.12 -2.88
CA TYR A 38 2.03 -0.74 -4.02
C TYR A 38 1.07 0.40 -3.68
N VAL A 39 0.45 0.37 -2.50
CA VAL A 39 -0.43 1.46 -2.04
C VAL A 39 0.37 2.75 -1.89
N SER A 40 1.53 2.71 -1.22
CA SER A 40 2.41 3.88 -1.08
C SER A 40 2.81 4.48 -2.43
N ALA A 41 3.23 3.64 -3.37
CA ALA A 41 3.63 4.07 -4.71
C ALA A 41 2.44 4.68 -5.50
N ASN A 42 1.23 4.13 -5.36
CA ASN A 42 0.02 4.70 -5.97
C ASN A 42 -0.26 6.11 -5.43
N PHE A 43 -0.21 6.31 -4.12
CA PHE A 43 -0.45 7.64 -3.53
C PHE A 43 0.64 8.65 -3.89
N MET A 44 1.91 8.23 -3.93
CA MET A 44 2.99 9.07 -4.47
C MET A 44 2.70 9.50 -5.91
N ARG A 45 2.23 8.58 -6.75
CA ARG A 45 1.90 8.89 -8.16
C ARG A 45 0.68 9.81 -8.29
N ILE A 46 -0.33 9.67 -7.42
CA ILE A 46 -1.47 10.60 -7.34
C ILE A 46 -1.00 12.02 -6.98
N ILE A 47 -0.13 12.15 -5.98
CA ILE A 47 0.46 13.45 -5.59
C ILE A 47 1.24 14.04 -6.76
N TYR A 48 2.14 13.27 -7.38
CA TYR A 48 2.90 13.73 -8.54
C TYR A 48 2.00 14.11 -9.72
N ALA A 49 0.95 13.34 -10.01
CA ALA A 49 0.03 13.64 -11.10
C ALA A 49 -0.66 15.00 -10.89
N LYS A 50 -1.00 15.34 -9.65
CA LYS A 50 -1.63 16.59 -9.25
C LYS A 50 -0.65 17.78 -9.19
N ASN A 51 0.50 17.59 -8.55
CA ASN A 51 1.42 18.66 -8.17
C ASN A 51 2.62 18.79 -9.13
N LYS A 52 2.88 17.79 -9.98
CA LYS A 52 4.07 17.64 -10.84
C LYS A 52 5.40 17.58 -10.09
N SER A 53 5.35 17.43 -8.78
CA SER A 53 6.45 17.16 -7.88
C SER A 53 5.94 16.35 -6.69
N ILE A 54 6.86 15.70 -5.97
CA ILE A 54 6.60 15.14 -4.65
C ILE A 54 7.70 15.65 -3.73
N GLU A 55 7.30 16.28 -2.64
CA GLU A 55 8.23 16.73 -1.62
C GLU A 55 8.56 15.62 -0.62
N LYS A 56 9.74 15.73 0.01
CA LYS A 56 10.18 14.75 1.01
C LYS A 56 9.17 14.62 2.17
N HIS A 57 8.51 15.71 2.56
CA HIS A 57 7.53 15.69 3.64
C HIS A 57 6.25 14.92 3.25
N GLU A 58 5.86 14.96 1.97
CA GLU A 58 4.71 14.19 1.44
C GLU A 58 5.03 12.69 1.41
N ILE A 59 6.25 12.33 0.97
CA ILE A 59 6.75 10.94 1.00
C ILE A 59 6.77 10.42 2.44
N ASN A 60 7.34 11.19 3.35
CA ASN A 60 7.39 10.84 4.77
C ASN A 60 5.99 10.73 5.38
N GLY A 61 5.06 11.59 4.96
CA GLY A 61 3.65 11.53 5.38
C GLY A 61 2.99 10.21 4.98
N ILE A 62 3.13 9.80 3.71
CA ILE A 62 2.61 8.52 3.22
C ILE A 62 3.17 7.35 4.03
N PHE A 63 4.50 7.27 4.17
CA PHE A 63 5.12 6.18 4.91
C PHE A 63 4.79 6.20 6.40
N GLY A 64 4.64 7.38 7.00
CA GLY A 64 4.19 7.52 8.39
C GLY A 64 2.78 6.97 8.60
N ILE A 65 1.84 7.26 7.69
CA ILE A 65 0.48 6.74 7.73
C ILE A 65 0.47 5.21 7.59
N VAL A 66 1.22 4.68 6.62
CA VAL A 66 1.35 3.23 6.39
C VAL A 66 1.96 2.55 7.61
N SER A 67 3.01 3.12 8.20
CA SER A 67 3.65 2.56 9.40
C SER A 67 2.72 2.56 10.61
N ASN A 68 1.97 3.64 10.84
CA ASN A 68 0.98 3.72 11.91
C ASN A 68 -0.12 2.67 11.74
N TYR A 69 -0.62 2.50 10.53
CA TYR A 69 -1.61 1.47 10.23
C TYR A 69 -1.04 0.06 10.50
N TYR A 70 0.16 -0.23 10.01
CA TYR A 70 0.77 -1.56 10.10
C TYR A 70 1.16 -1.93 11.53
N ASN A 71 1.70 -0.99 12.30
CA ASN A 71 1.95 -1.19 13.73
C ASN A 71 0.67 -1.52 14.49
N SER A 72 -0.46 -0.91 14.11
CA SER A 72 -1.76 -1.19 14.73
C SER A 72 -2.37 -2.51 14.26
N PHE A 73 -2.19 -2.87 12.99
CA PHE A 73 -2.79 -4.08 12.39
C PHE A 73 -2.04 -5.37 12.78
N PHE A 74 -0.72 -5.30 12.93
CA PHE A 74 0.14 -6.45 13.23
C PHE A 74 0.66 -6.44 14.68
N ASP A 75 0.07 -5.66 15.58
CA ASP A 75 0.48 -5.54 16.99
C ASP A 75 2.01 -5.30 17.16
N GLY A 76 2.59 -4.46 16.30
CA GLY A 76 4.02 -4.13 16.32
C GLY A 76 4.96 -5.26 15.90
N GLN A 77 4.47 -6.31 15.21
CA GLN A 77 5.32 -7.41 14.72
C GLN A 77 6.22 -7.01 13.53
N ILE A 78 5.99 -5.84 12.92
CA ILE A 78 6.77 -5.36 11.79
C ILE A 78 7.93 -4.52 12.28
N THR A 79 9.12 -4.92 11.88
CA THR A 79 10.40 -4.33 12.24
C THR A 79 10.70 -3.06 11.43
N GLU A 80 11.63 -2.25 11.94
CA GLU A 80 12.12 -1.06 11.23
C GLU A 80 12.78 -1.43 9.88
N GLU A 81 13.47 -2.57 9.82
CA GLU A 81 14.10 -3.07 8.59
C GLU A 81 13.05 -3.40 7.53
N GLU A 82 11.98 -4.11 7.90
CA GLU A 82 10.86 -4.42 7.02
C GLU A 82 10.15 -3.16 6.50
N PHE A 83 9.96 -2.14 7.35
CA PHE A 83 9.44 -0.85 6.90
C PHE A 83 10.36 -0.15 5.91
N LYS A 84 11.67 -0.22 6.14
CA LYS A 84 12.66 0.36 5.23
C LYS A 84 12.66 -0.35 3.88
N ASP A 85 12.52 -1.67 3.87
CA ASP A 85 12.43 -2.47 2.65
C ASP A 85 11.15 -2.18 1.87
N MET A 86 10.01 -2.04 2.57
CA MET A 86 8.76 -1.57 1.97
C MET A 86 8.91 -0.19 1.33
N ALA A 87 9.54 0.76 2.03
CA ALA A 87 9.77 2.11 1.50
C ALA A 87 10.67 2.13 0.26
N ASN A 88 11.74 1.31 0.28
CA ASN A 88 12.61 1.11 -0.87
C ASN A 88 11.85 0.53 -2.06
N LYS A 89 11.05 -0.52 -1.82
CA LYS A 89 10.22 -1.17 -2.85
C LYS A 89 9.20 -0.20 -3.45
N SER A 90 8.52 0.59 -2.64
CA SER A 90 7.59 1.64 -3.10
C SER A 90 8.30 2.64 -4.02
N THR A 91 9.51 3.05 -3.66
CA THR A 91 10.29 4.02 -4.46
C THR A 91 10.75 3.40 -5.79
N GLN A 92 11.17 2.13 -5.77
CA GLN A 92 11.52 1.38 -6.99
C GLN A 92 10.33 1.19 -7.92
N LEU A 93 9.16 0.86 -7.38
CA LEU A 93 7.91 0.74 -8.12
C LEU A 93 7.56 2.07 -8.80
N LEU A 94 7.66 3.19 -8.09
CA LEU A 94 7.36 4.52 -8.64
C LEU A 94 8.25 4.88 -9.84
N GLN A 95 9.51 4.44 -9.84
CA GLN A 95 10.48 4.67 -10.91
C GLN A 95 10.24 3.77 -12.14
N ASN A 96 9.38 2.76 -12.03
CA ASN A 96 9.08 1.86 -13.13
C ASN A 96 8.10 2.52 -14.13
N THR A 97 8.46 2.52 -15.41
CA THR A 97 7.61 3.07 -16.48
C THR A 97 6.31 2.29 -16.67
N SER A 98 6.30 1.01 -16.31
CA SER A 98 5.14 0.11 -16.38
C SER A 98 4.35 0.04 -15.07
N PHE A 99 4.63 0.94 -14.12
CA PHE A 99 4.02 0.91 -12.79
C PHE A 99 2.50 0.89 -12.83
N ASP A 100 1.86 1.67 -13.70
CA ASP A 100 0.40 1.75 -13.78
C ASP A 100 -0.21 0.38 -14.16
N GLU A 101 0.43 -0.34 -15.08
CA GLU A 101 0.02 -1.69 -15.49
C GLU A 101 0.30 -2.72 -14.40
N MET A 102 1.48 -2.65 -13.77
CA MET A 102 1.87 -3.53 -12.67
C MET A 102 0.95 -3.38 -11.46
N SER A 103 0.66 -2.14 -11.06
CA SER A 103 -0.22 -1.80 -9.94
C SER A 103 -1.64 -2.34 -10.20
N LYS A 104 -2.18 -2.09 -11.40
CA LYS A 104 -3.49 -2.63 -11.79
C LYS A 104 -3.50 -4.16 -11.76
N ALA A 105 -2.47 -4.81 -12.31
CA ALA A 105 -2.37 -6.26 -12.32
C ALA A 105 -2.28 -6.85 -10.90
N PHE A 106 -1.50 -6.20 -10.03
CA PHE A 106 -1.32 -6.61 -8.64
C PHE A 106 -2.64 -6.57 -7.86
N PHE A 107 -3.34 -5.44 -7.86
CA PHE A 107 -4.60 -5.33 -7.12
C PHE A 107 -5.73 -6.19 -7.71
N ASN A 108 -5.80 -6.30 -9.04
CA ASN A 108 -6.77 -7.21 -9.70
C ASN A 108 -6.53 -8.66 -9.32
N LYS A 109 -5.27 -9.08 -9.16
CA LYS A 109 -4.93 -10.43 -8.70
C LYS A 109 -5.48 -10.68 -7.30
N ILE A 110 -5.27 -9.75 -6.36
CA ILE A 110 -5.80 -9.86 -4.99
C ILE A 110 -7.33 -9.98 -5.00
N ILE A 111 -8.02 -9.15 -5.79
CA ILE A 111 -9.48 -9.19 -5.90
C ILE A 111 -9.95 -10.54 -6.46
N THR A 112 -9.36 -10.99 -7.57
CA THR A 112 -9.76 -12.24 -8.23
C THR A 112 -9.51 -13.47 -7.35
N GLU A 113 -8.38 -13.51 -6.64
CA GLU A 113 -8.07 -14.58 -5.68
C GLU A 113 -9.14 -14.64 -4.58
N SER A 114 -9.56 -13.49 -4.04
CA SER A 114 -10.58 -13.42 -2.98
C SER A 114 -11.99 -13.85 -3.42
N GLU A 115 -12.28 -13.79 -4.73
CA GLU A 115 -13.56 -14.20 -5.32
C GLU A 115 -13.59 -15.69 -5.66
N SER A 116 -12.43 -16.25 -6.01
CA SER A 116 -12.28 -17.66 -6.40
C SER A 116 -12.48 -18.62 -5.23
N ASP A 117 -12.24 -18.15 -4.00
CA ASP A 117 -12.41 -18.93 -2.76
C ASP A 117 -13.88 -19.01 -2.27
N LYS A 118 -14.83 -18.38 -2.99
CA LYS A 118 -16.26 -18.36 -2.65
C LYS A 118 -17.11 -19.41 -3.38
N ILE A 119 -16.50 -20.32 -4.15
CA ILE A 119 -17.17 -21.34 -4.98
C ILE A 119 -16.93 -22.75 -4.41
#